data_AF-A0ABD5PK55-F1
#
_entry.id   AF-A0ABD5PK55-F1
#
_cell.length_a   1.000
_cell.length_b   1.000
_cell.length_c   1.000
_cell.angle_alpha   90.00
_cell.angle_beta   90.00
_cell.angle_gamma   90.00
#
_symmetry.space_group_name_H-M   'P 1'
#
loop_
_entity.id
_entity.type
_entity.pdbx_description
1 polymer ?
#
loop_
_entity_poly.entity_id
_entity_poly.type
_entity_poly.pdbx_seq_one_letter_code
_entity_poly.pdbx_strand_id
1 'polypeptide(L)'
;MSTEDLIRTIQVEENKATTGSENEFYIPEKYQLGILTDHLKTHGFEYTTEGRIFCYPIDILCARGETTVAIEMKADKVSRGIDQAWRNTDFVDFSYLAVWEERVTDSLIERVEETPVGLYAISEDVEQVSTPQKTGEQLCSRSVVFSSIEDNVRNDTSVQQPE
;
A
#
# COMPACT_ATOMS: atom_id res chain seq x y z
N MET A 1 -52.60 -2.15 -13.99
CA MET A 1 -51.29 -2.74 -14.35
C MET A 1 -51.41 -4.24 -14.22
N SER A 2 -51.10 -4.97 -15.29
CA SER A 2 -51.09 -6.43 -15.29
C SER A 2 -49.89 -6.93 -14.49
N THR A 3 -49.99 -8.12 -13.89
CA THR A 3 -48.86 -8.81 -13.25
C THR A 3 -47.67 -8.97 -14.22
N GLU A 4 -47.95 -9.11 -15.51
CA GLU A 4 -46.93 -9.21 -16.57
C GLU A 4 -46.20 -7.87 -16.81
N ASP A 5 -46.88 -6.73 -16.65
CA ASP A 5 -46.28 -5.39 -16.76
C ASP A 5 -45.39 -5.08 -15.56
N LEU A 6 -45.73 -5.62 -14.39
CA LEU A 6 -44.92 -5.50 -13.17
C LEU A 6 -43.62 -6.30 -13.30
N ILE A 7 -43.69 -7.53 -13.82
CA ILE A 7 -42.52 -8.39 -14.03
C ILE A 7 -41.57 -7.78 -15.08
N ARG A 8 -42.10 -7.20 -16.17
CA ARG A 8 -41.27 -6.50 -17.15
C ARG A 8 -40.59 -5.26 -16.59
N THR A 9 -41.27 -4.49 -15.75
CA THR A 9 -40.67 -3.31 -15.12
C THR A 9 -39.54 -3.71 -14.17
N ILE A 10 -39.73 -4.74 -13.35
CA ILE A 10 -38.69 -5.28 -12.46
C ILE A 10 -37.50 -5.81 -13.25
N GLN A 11 -37.72 -6.56 -14.33
CA GLN A 11 -36.63 -7.07 -15.18
C GLN A 11 -35.88 -5.96 -15.93
N VAL A 12 -36.52 -4.84 -16.26
CA VAL A 12 -35.88 -3.69 -16.90
C VAL A 12 -35.12 -2.83 -15.88
N GLU A 13 -35.59 -2.73 -14.64
CA GLU A 13 -34.89 -2.03 -13.56
C GLU A 13 -33.69 -2.84 -13.03
N GLU A 14 -33.81 -4.17 -12.90
CA GLU A 14 -32.67 -5.04 -12.54
C GLU A 14 -31.59 -5.06 -13.63
N ASN A 15 -31.96 -4.99 -14.91
CA ASN A 15 -31.00 -4.91 -16.00
C ASN A 15 -30.37 -3.52 -16.19
N LYS A 16 -30.90 -2.46 -15.57
CA LYS A 16 -30.29 -1.12 -15.56
C LYS A 16 -29.36 -0.86 -14.38
N ALA A 17 -29.39 -1.70 -13.35
CA ALA A 17 -28.47 -1.65 -12.23
C ALA A 17 -27.20 -2.52 -12.43
N THR A 18 -27.11 -3.23 -13.56
CA THR A 18 -26.06 -4.23 -13.80
C THR A 18 -25.26 -3.93 -15.07
N THR A 19 -24.72 -2.71 -15.17
CA THR A 19 -23.52 -2.43 -15.98
C THR A 19 -22.35 -2.09 -15.05
N GLY A 20 -22.21 -2.86 -13.96
CA GLY A 20 -20.94 -2.98 -13.23
C GLY A 20 -20.11 -4.02 -13.94
N SER A 21 -18.86 -3.68 -14.24
CA SER A 21 -17.88 -4.46 -14.97
C SER A 21 -17.85 -5.95 -14.56
N GLU A 22 -17.69 -6.78 -15.57
CA GLU A 22 -17.49 -8.22 -15.47
C GLU A 22 -16.33 -8.54 -14.50
N ASN A 23 -16.61 -9.27 -13.40
CA ASN A 23 -15.63 -9.98 -12.56
C ASN A 23 -14.33 -9.24 -12.18
N GLU A 24 -14.41 -8.19 -11.35
CA GLU A 24 -13.25 -7.80 -10.53
C GLU A 24 -12.99 -8.88 -9.48
N PHE A 25 -12.13 -9.85 -9.79
CA PHE A 25 -11.63 -10.79 -8.79
C PHE A 25 -10.86 -10.01 -7.72
N TYR A 26 -11.19 -10.20 -6.45
CA TYR A 26 -10.40 -9.64 -5.35
C TYR A 26 -8.99 -10.24 -5.38
N ILE A 27 -7.98 -9.40 -5.60
CA ILE A 27 -6.57 -9.79 -5.54
C ILE A 27 -6.01 -9.39 -4.16
N PRO A 28 -5.61 -10.36 -3.30
CA PRO A 28 -5.12 -10.06 -1.96
C PRO A 28 -3.79 -9.30 -1.93
N GLU A 29 -3.56 -8.55 -0.85
CA GLU A 29 -2.36 -7.72 -0.60
C GLU A 29 -1.05 -8.52 -0.65
N LYS A 30 -1.07 -9.82 -0.34
CA LYS A 30 0.12 -10.68 -0.41
C LYS A 30 0.77 -10.72 -1.81
N TYR A 31 0.01 -10.49 -2.88
CA TYR A 31 0.54 -10.43 -4.23
C TYR A 31 1.25 -9.09 -4.49
N GLN A 32 0.69 -7.98 -3.97
CA GLN A 32 1.35 -6.67 -3.98
C GLN A 32 2.71 -6.75 -3.28
N LEU A 33 2.76 -7.47 -2.16
CA LEU A 33 4.00 -7.64 -1.38
C LEU A 33 5.13 -8.22 -2.23
N GLY A 34 4.88 -9.28 -3.00
CA GLY A 34 5.90 -9.88 -3.88
C GLY A 34 6.47 -8.87 -4.86
N ILE A 35 5.59 -8.18 -5.59
CA ILE A 35 5.96 -7.18 -6.61
C ILE A 35 6.75 -6.01 -5.98
N LEU A 36 6.26 -5.48 -4.86
CA LEU A 36 6.94 -4.40 -4.12
C LEU A 36 8.32 -4.83 -3.64
N THR A 37 8.44 -6.04 -3.09
CA THR A 37 9.74 -6.51 -2.59
C THR A 37 10.76 -6.75 -3.70
N ASP A 38 10.32 -7.20 -4.88
CA ASP A 38 11.20 -7.34 -6.04
C ASP A 38 11.60 -5.97 -6.60
N HIS A 39 10.68 -5.01 -6.63
CA HIS A 39 10.98 -3.62 -6.98
C HIS A 39 12.01 -3.01 -6.01
N LEU A 40 11.82 -3.16 -4.70
CA LEU A 40 12.74 -2.68 -3.67
C LEU A 40 14.14 -3.28 -3.80
N LYS A 41 14.23 -4.62 -4.00
CA LYS A 41 15.50 -5.32 -4.26
C LYS A 41 16.22 -4.76 -5.48
N THR A 42 15.49 -4.61 -6.59
CA THR A 42 16.04 -4.10 -7.86
C THR A 42 16.60 -2.68 -7.72
N HIS A 43 16.00 -1.87 -6.84
CA HIS A 43 16.44 -0.50 -6.56
C HIS A 43 17.42 -0.36 -5.40
N GLY A 44 17.90 -1.49 -4.84
CA GLY A 44 18.93 -1.53 -3.81
C GLY A 44 18.47 -1.08 -2.41
N PHE A 45 17.18 -1.26 -2.11
CA PHE A 45 16.66 -1.04 -0.77
C PHE A 45 16.87 -2.27 0.12
N GLU A 46 17.26 -2.03 1.36
CA GLU A 46 17.09 -2.99 2.45
C GLU A 46 15.68 -2.81 3.03
N TYR A 47 15.00 -3.90 3.38
CA TYR A 47 13.64 -3.81 3.89
C TYR A 47 13.29 -4.93 4.86
N THR A 48 12.24 -4.67 5.64
CA THR A 48 11.49 -5.67 6.40
C THR A 48 10.01 -5.55 6.07
N THR A 49 9.30 -6.67 6.12
CA THR A 49 7.84 -6.74 5.97
C THR A 49 7.20 -6.88 7.34
N GLU A 50 5.97 -6.41 7.51
CA GLU A 50 5.29 -6.37 8.81
C GLU A 50 6.12 -5.68 9.91
N GLY A 51 6.90 -4.67 9.48
CA GLY A 51 7.75 -3.88 10.33
C GLY A 51 6.97 -3.18 11.43
N ARG A 52 7.67 -2.83 12.51
CA ARG A 52 7.08 -2.09 13.63
C ARG A 52 7.97 -0.96 14.05
N ILE A 53 7.35 0.20 14.27
CA ILE A 53 7.97 1.33 14.96
C ILE A 53 7.12 1.59 16.20
N PHE A 54 7.73 1.42 17.38
CA PHE A 54 7.02 1.34 18.66
C PHE A 54 5.93 0.25 18.64
N CYS A 55 4.66 0.63 18.77
CA CYS A 55 3.51 -0.27 18.70
C CYS A 55 2.77 -0.22 17.35
N TYR A 56 3.25 0.59 16.41
CA TYR A 56 2.57 0.81 15.15
C TYR A 56 3.06 -0.16 14.08
N PRO A 57 2.18 -0.99 13.50
CA PRO A 57 2.52 -1.84 12.37
C PRO A 57 2.68 -0.99 11.10
N ILE A 58 3.64 -1.41 10.27
CA ILE A 58 3.93 -0.86 8.94
C ILE A 58 4.12 -2.04 8.01
N ASP A 59 3.40 -2.07 6.89
CA ASP A 59 3.42 -3.23 5.99
C ASP A 59 4.81 -3.49 5.42
N ILE A 60 5.51 -2.45 4.97
CA ILE A 60 6.92 -2.52 4.59
C ILE A 60 7.67 -1.31 5.15
N LEU A 61 8.79 -1.56 5.79
CA LEU A 61 9.74 -0.55 6.22
C LEU A 61 11.06 -0.79 5.48
N CYS A 62 11.58 0.22 4.79
CA CYS A 62 12.77 0.07 3.97
C CYS A 62 13.70 1.28 4.05
N ALA A 63 14.95 1.08 3.64
CA ALA A 63 15.94 2.12 3.59
C ALA A 63 16.93 1.94 2.44
N ARG A 64 17.45 3.06 1.94
CA ARG A 64 18.55 3.10 0.97
C ARG A 64 19.51 4.21 1.34
N GLY A 65 20.72 3.84 1.77
CA GLY A 65 21.63 4.78 2.40
C GLY A 65 21.02 5.33 3.69
N GLU A 66 20.98 6.67 3.84
CA GLU A 66 20.37 7.31 5.02
C GLU A 66 18.87 7.59 4.88
N THR A 67 18.29 7.32 3.70
CA THR A 67 16.88 7.57 3.42
C THR A 67 16.03 6.40 3.90
N THR A 68 15.04 6.72 4.74
CA THR A 68 14.07 5.77 5.28
C THR A 68 12.71 5.94 4.63
N VAL A 69 12.03 4.83 4.33
CA VAL A 69 10.75 4.81 3.64
C VAL A 69 9.80 3.83 4.32
N ALA A 70 8.53 4.20 4.43
CA ALA A 70 7.44 3.31 4.82
C ALA A 70 6.49 3.12 3.63
N ILE A 71 5.96 1.92 3.46
CA ILE A 71 4.94 1.61 2.45
C ILE A 71 3.79 0.92 3.18
N GLU A 72 2.60 1.51 3.08
CA GLU A 72 1.33 0.89 3.50
C GLU A 72 0.65 0.32 2.25
N MET A 73 0.26 -0.94 2.28
CA MET A 73 -0.42 -1.63 1.19
C MET A 73 -1.93 -1.66 1.44
N LYS A 74 -2.73 -1.48 0.39
CA LYS A 74 -4.18 -1.67 0.47
C LYS A 74 -4.71 -2.37 -0.78
N ALA A 75 -5.43 -3.48 -0.58
CA ALA A 75 -6.28 -4.06 -1.63
C ALA A 75 -7.70 -3.49 -1.59
N ASP A 76 -8.17 -3.06 -0.42
CA ASP A 76 -9.46 -2.40 -0.20
C ASP A 76 -9.33 -1.22 0.78
N LYS A 77 -10.43 -0.45 0.98
CA LYS A 77 -10.53 0.63 1.99
C LYS A 77 -9.37 1.64 1.96
N VAL A 78 -9.06 2.12 0.76
CA VAL A 78 -7.96 3.05 0.46
C VAL A 78 -7.92 4.27 1.38
N SER A 79 -9.07 4.81 1.80
CA SER A 79 -9.12 5.96 2.71
C SER A 79 -8.37 5.73 4.03
N ARG A 80 -8.47 4.52 4.60
CA ARG A 80 -7.76 4.16 5.83
C ARG A 80 -6.26 4.01 5.57
N GLY A 81 -5.88 3.53 4.38
CA GLY A 81 -4.49 3.47 3.93
C GLY A 81 -3.82 4.84 3.90
N ILE A 82 -4.53 5.88 3.43
CA ILE A 82 -4.01 7.25 3.44
C ILE A 82 -3.69 7.70 4.87
N ASP A 83 -4.62 7.52 5.81
CA ASP A 83 -4.42 7.91 7.20
C ASP A 83 -3.22 7.18 7.85
N GLN A 84 -3.07 5.89 7.54
CA GLN A 84 -1.96 5.07 8.04
C GLN A 84 -0.62 5.48 7.42
N ALA A 85 -0.58 5.71 6.10
CA ALA A 85 0.61 6.17 5.41
C ALA A 85 1.01 7.58 5.86
N TRP A 86 0.05 8.47 6.09
CA TRP A 86 0.31 9.82 6.60
C TRP A 86 0.91 9.74 8.00
N ARG A 87 0.29 9.00 8.93
CA ARG A 87 0.88 8.76 10.27
C ARG A 87 2.31 8.22 10.18
N ASN A 88 2.61 7.36 9.20
CA ASN A 88 3.95 6.81 9.06
C ASN A 88 5.01 7.88 8.71
N THR A 89 4.62 9.00 8.10
CA THR A 89 5.55 10.13 7.81
C THR A 89 6.19 10.72 9.07
N ASP A 90 5.61 10.50 10.25
CA ASP A 90 6.16 10.95 11.52
C ASP A 90 7.43 10.17 11.94
N PHE A 91 7.73 9.03 11.29
CA PHE A 91 8.83 8.15 11.67
C PHE A 91 9.92 8.01 10.61
N VAL A 92 9.58 8.22 9.33
CA VAL A 92 10.45 7.97 8.18
C VAL A 92 10.59 9.22 7.31
N ASP A 93 11.58 9.24 6.42
CA ASP A 93 11.78 10.38 5.51
C ASP A 93 10.67 10.47 4.45
N PHE A 94 10.14 9.34 3.98
CA PHE A 94 9.07 9.29 2.98
C PHE A 94 8.08 8.16 3.28
N SER A 95 6.80 8.37 2.97
CA SER A 95 5.77 7.35 3.14
C SER A 95 4.93 7.22 1.89
N TYR A 96 4.63 6.00 1.50
CA TYR A 96 3.79 5.68 0.35
C TYR A 96 2.56 4.88 0.74
N LEU A 97 1.47 5.13 0.03
CA LEU A 97 0.35 4.21 -0.10
C LEU A 97 0.52 3.42 -1.40
N ALA A 98 0.51 2.10 -1.33
CA ALA A 98 0.50 1.21 -2.48
C ALA A 98 -0.88 0.59 -2.67
N VAL A 99 -1.41 0.70 -3.88
CA VAL A 99 -2.71 0.12 -4.29
C VAL A 99 -2.59 -0.53 -5.65
N TRP A 100 -3.50 -1.44 -5.97
CA TRP A 100 -3.60 -1.95 -7.33
C TRP A 100 -3.89 -0.83 -8.34
N GLU A 101 -3.31 -0.92 -9.54
CA GLU A 101 -3.43 0.09 -10.60
C GLU A 101 -4.89 0.42 -10.93
N GLU A 102 -5.77 -0.58 -10.98
CA GLU A 102 -7.21 -0.38 -11.24
C GLU A 102 -7.95 0.39 -10.13
N ARG A 103 -7.32 0.57 -8.96
CA ARG A 103 -7.85 1.37 -7.84
C ARG A 103 -7.36 2.81 -7.86
N VAL A 104 -6.41 3.15 -8.72
CA VAL A 104 -5.95 4.53 -8.89
C VAL A 104 -7.01 5.32 -9.65
N THR A 105 -7.62 6.28 -8.98
CA THR A 105 -8.65 7.16 -9.53
C THR A 105 -8.25 8.61 -9.32
N ASP A 106 -8.77 9.53 -10.12
CA ASP A 106 -8.49 10.97 -9.96
C ASP A 106 -8.81 11.45 -8.55
N SER A 107 -9.92 10.99 -7.97
CA SER A 107 -10.30 11.33 -6.59
C SER A 107 -9.32 10.79 -5.54
N LEU A 108 -8.68 9.64 -5.80
CA LEU A 108 -7.62 9.15 -4.92
C LEU A 108 -6.36 10.02 -5.04
N ILE A 109 -5.97 10.34 -6.27
CA ILE A 109 -4.79 11.18 -6.54
C ILE A 109 -4.95 12.53 -5.84
N GLU A 110 -6.08 13.22 -6.06
CA GLU A 110 -6.38 14.51 -5.42
C GLU A 110 -6.26 14.43 -3.89
N ARG A 111 -6.82 13.37 -3.27
CA ARG A 111 -6.75 13.19 -1.82
C ARG A 111 -5.33 12.91 -1.31
N VAL A 112 -4.52 12.18 -2.06
CA VAL A 112 -3.13 11.91 -1.67
C VAL A 112 -2.29 13.18 -1.82
N GLU A 113 -2.51 13.98 -2.87
CA GLU A 113 -1.81 15.25 -3.12
C GLU A 113 -2.05 16.31 -2.03
N GLU A 114 -3.16 16.21 -1.29
CA GLU A 114 -3.43 17.03 -0.10
C GLU A 114 -2.58 16.64 1.13
N THR A 115 -1.76 15.59 1.03
CA THR A 115 -0.97 15.02 2.13
C THR A 115 0.51 14.88 1.74
N PRO A 116 1.44 14.67 2.70
CA PRO A 116 2.84 14.36 2.38
C PRO A 116 3.07 12.94 1.83
N VAL A 117 2.02 12.14 1.63
CA VAL A 117 2.11 10.73 1.21
C VAL A 117 2.31 10.64 -0.31
N GLY A 118 3.13 9.70 -0.75
CA GLY A 118 3.27 9.30 -2.15
C GLY A 118 2.33 8.15 -2.52
N LEU A 119 2.06 7.97 -3.81
CA LEU A 119 1.18 6.90 -4.30
C LEU A 119 1.95 5.98 -5.25
N TYR A 120 1.90 4.68 -4.94
CA TYR A 120 2.31 3.62 -5.85
C TYR A 120 1.10 2.92 -6.45
N ALA A 121 1.11 2.76 -7.78
CA ALA A 121 0.25 1.87 -8.52
C ALA A 121 0.97 0.53 -8.71
N ILE A 122 0.29 -0.56 -8.39
CA ILE A 122 0.83 -1.93 -8.50
C ILE A 122 0.06 -2.66 -9.59
N SER A 123 0.78 -3.22 -10.56
CA SER A 123 0.23 -4.19 -11.52
C SER A 123 1.23 -5.33 -11.76
N GLU A 124 1.89 -5.37 -12.91
CA GLU A 124 3.02 -6.29 -13.15
C GLU A 124 4.34 -5.73 -12.60
N ASP A 125 4.42 -4.40 -12.44
CA ASP A 125 5.52 -3.66 -11.83
C ASP A 125 4.93 -2.59 -10.89
N VAL A 126 5.82 -1.80 -10.26
CA VAL A 126 5.48 -0.67 -9.39
C VAL A 126 5.70 0.63 -10.14
N GLU A 127 4.63 1.41 -10.32
CA GLU A 127 4.70 2.77 -10.85
C GLU A 127 4.49 3.80 -9.75
N GLN A 128 5.34 4.83 -9.73
CA GLN A 128 5.14 5.99 -8.87
C GLN A 128 4.18 6.99 -9.51
N VAL A 129 2.95 7.04 -9.02
CA VAL A 129 1.91 7.96 -9.49
C VAL A 129 2.09 9.34 -8.89
N SER A 130 2.41 9.42 -7.59
CA SER A 130 2.70 10.68 -6.91
C SER A 130 3.94 10.58 -6.03
N THR A 131 4.62 11.71 -5.88
CA THR A 131 5.88 11.79 -5.13
C THR A 131 5.59 12.20 -3.68
N PRO A 132 6.12 11.49 -2.67
CA PRO A 132 5.94 11.86 -1.28
C PRO A 132 6.74 13.13 -0.95
N GLN A 133 6.33 13.80 0.12
CA GLN A 133 7.07 14.91 0.68
C GLN A 133 7.64 14.53 2.04
N LYS A 134 8.89 14.90 2.26
CA LYS A 134 9.52 14.75 3.57
C LYS A 134 8.92 15.76 4.54
N THR A 135 8.42 15.27 5.67
CA THR A 135 7.95 16.13 6.76
C THR A 135 9.11 16.53 7.67
N GLY A 136 8.92 17.61 8.43
CA GLY A 136 9.90 18.04 9.44
C GLY A 136 9.79 17.28 10.76
N GLU A 137 8.79 16.40 10.89
CA GLU A 137 8.50 15.67 12.11
C GLU A 137 9.23 14.33 12.09
N GLN A 138 10.00 14.06 13.16
CA GLN A 138 10.67 12.78 13.32
C GLN A 138 10.55 12.34 14.78
N LEU A 139 9.44 11.66 15.09
CA LEU A 139 9.09 11.22 16.44
C LEU A 139 10.02 10.13 16.99
N CYS A 140 10.88 9.55 16.15
CA CYS A 140 11.94 8.65 16.56
C CYS A 140 13.25 8.93 15.81
N SER A 141 14.38 8.50 16.38
CA SER A 141 15.66 8.59 15.67
C SER A 141 15.69 7.62 14.49
N ARG A 142 16.36 8.00 13.39
CA ARG A 142 16.59 7.09 12.25
C ARG A 142 17.16 5.73 12.67
N SER A 143 18.02 5.72 13.71
CA SER A 143 18.58 4.47 14.24
C SER A 143 17.54 3.45 14.69
N VAL A 144 16.37 3.89 15.18
CA VAL A 144 15.26 2.99 15.53
C VAL A 144 14.68 2.32 14.28
N VAL A 145 14.52 3.10 13.20
CA VAL A 145 14.05 2.60 11.90
C VAL A 145 15.01 1.56 11.34
N PHE A 146 16.31 1.90 11.28
CA PHE A 146 17.34 0.98 10.80
C PHE A 146 17.44 -0.29 11.64
N SER A 147 17.35 -0.18 12.97
CA SER A 147 17.35 -1.36 13.84
C SER A 147 16.16 -2.27 13.57
N SER A 148 14.97 -1.71 13.34
CA SER A 148 13.76 -2.49 12.99
C SER A 148 13.90 -3.23 11.66
N ILE A 149 14.59 -2.63 10.69
CA ILE A 149 14.92 -3.26 9.40
C ILE A 149 15.93 -4.39 9.62
N GLU A 150 17.05 -4.12 10.31
CA GLU A 150 18.14 -5.09 10.52
C GLU A 150 17.74 -6.29 11.40
N ASP A 151 16.98 -6.06 12.47
CA ASP A 151 16.60 -7.11 13.44
C ASP A 151 15.74 -8.20 12.80
N ASN A 152 14.90 -7.84 11.82
CA ASN A 152 14.12 -8.83 11.07
C ASN A 152 14.96 -9.57 10.03
N VAL A 153 15.86 -8.89 9.33
CA VAL A 153 16.78 -9.52 8.36
C VAL A 153 17.71 -10.54 9.04
N ARG A 154 18.18 -10.25 10.26
CA ARG A 154 19.06 -11.16 11.02
C ARG A 154 18.33 -12.36 11.61
N ASN A 155 17.03 -12.24 11.92
CA ASN A 155 16.27 -13.39 12.42
C ASN A 155 15.97 -14.43 11.34
N ASP A 156 15.94 -14.04 10.06
CA ASP A 156 15.67 -14.94 8.93
C ASP A 156 16.89 -15.81 8.52
N THR A 157 18.11 -15.39 8.88
CA THR A 157 19.35 -16.17 8.60
C THR A 157 19.61 -17.30 9.61
N SER A 158 18.89 -17.33 10.74
CA SER A 158 19.04 -18.36 11.76
C SER A 158 18.50 -19.75 11.36
N VAL A 159 17.71 -19.81 10.27
CA VAL A 159 17.10 -21.06 9.77
C VAL A 159 18.02 -21.80 8.76
N GLN A 160 19.16 -21.22 8.36
CA GLN A 160 20.06 -21.77 7.34
C GLN A 160 21.41 -22.27 7.87
N GLN A 161 21.49 -22.73 9.12
CA GLN A 161 22.67 -23.48 9.56
C GLN A 161 22.39 -24.98 9.46
N PRO A 162 23.03 -25.71 8.51
CA PRO A 162 23.03 -27.16 8.57
C PRO A 162 23.88 -27.59 9.78
N GLU A 163 23.30 -28.42 10.64
CA GLU A 163 24.05 -29.23 11.61
C GLU A 163 25.03 -30.17 10.88
#